data_AF-A0A1X7SWN8-F1
#
_entry.id   AF-A0A1X7SWN8-F1
#
_cell.length_a   1.000
_cell.length_b   1.000
_cell.length_c   1.000
_cell.angle_alpha   90.00
_cell.angle_beta   90.00
_cell.angle_gamma   90.00
#
_symmetry.space_group_name_H-M   'P 1'
#
loop_
_entity.id
_entity.type
_entity.pdbx_description
1 polymer ?
#
loop_
_entity_poly.entity_id
_entity_poly.type
_entity_poly.pdbx_seq_one_letter_code
_entity_poly.pdbx_strand_id
1 'polypeptide(L)'
;CNHRIQKFTPDGNYICQFGGQGSGPGQLNYPAGITVDTTGLVFVSECNNHRVSIFTSDGQYVNHFGGKGSNKDQFNSPYVGITFDKDGRLYVCDNLNNRIVVY
;
A
#
# COMPACT_ATOMS: atom_id res chain seq x y z
N CYS A 1 0.74 -7.81 13.01
CA CYS A 1 1.26 -6.78 12.10
C CYS A 1 1.95 -5.70 12.94
N ASN A 2 3.14 -5.24 12.56
CA ASN A 2 3.91 -4.23 13.31
C ASN A 2 3.85 -2.83 12.67
N HIS A 3 2.88 -2.60 11.77
CA HIS A 3 2.66 -1.30 11.12
C HIS A 3 3.89 -0.76 10.38
N ARG A 4 4.70 -1.65 9.81
CA ARG A 4 5.97 -1.32 9.15
C ARG A 4 6.16 -2.11 7.87
N ILE A 5 7.00 -1.57 7.00
CA ILE A 5 7.54 -2.22 5.81
C ILE A 5 9.02 -2.49 6.08
N GLN A 6 9.52 -3.64 5.64
CA GLN A 6 10.92 -4.03 5.81
C GLN A 6 11.52 -4.39 4.46
N LYS A 7 12.76 -3.92 4.24
CA LYS A 7 13.54 -4.17 3.03
C LYS A 7 14.69 -5.10 3.37
N PHE A 8 14.86 -6.13 2.54
CA PHE A 8 15.92 -7.14 2.69
C PHE A 8 16.69 -7.29 1.38
N THR A 9 17.91 -7.80 1.46
CA THR A 9 18.64 -8.31 0.28
C THR A 9 17.96 -9.59 -0.23
N PRO A 10 18.24 -10.03 -1.47
CA PRO A 10 17.77 -11.33 -1.97
C PRO A 10 18.17 -12.51 -1.07
N ASP A 11 19.32 -12.42 -0.40
CA ASP A 11 19.80 -13.43 0.56
C ASP A 11 19.12 -13.33 1.93
N GLY A 12 18.17 -12.40 2.12
CA GLY A 12 17.41 -12.24 3.36
C GLY A 12 18.08 -11.34 4.41
N ASN A 13 19.17 -10.64 4.09
CA ASN A 13 19.81 -9.73 5.04
C ASN A 13 18.98 -8.45 5.19
N TYR A 14 18.72 -8.03 6.43
CA TYR A 14 17.98 -6.80 6.72
C TYR A 14 18.74 -5.56 6.24
N ILE A 15 18.07 -4.69 5.47
CA ILE A 15 18.62 -3.42 4.99
C ILE A 15 18.03 -2.27 5.83
N CYS A 16 16.72 -2.10 5.80
CA CYS A 16 16.03 -1.02 6.50
C CYS A 16 14.55 -1.32 6.72
N GLN A 17 13.88 -0.45 7.47
CA GLN A 17 12.44 -0.48 7.67
C GLN A 17 11.90 0.95 7.73
N PHE A 18 10.64 1.11 7.39
CA PHE A 18 9.93 2.39 7.42
C PHE A 18 8.44 2.17 7.68
N GLY A 19 7.74 3.25 8.02
CA GLY A 19 6.37 3.19 8.55
C GLY A 19 6.32 3.54 10.04
N GLY A 20 5.28 3.05 10.71
CA GLY A 20 4.96 3.32 12.11
C GLY A 20 3.45 3.43 12.29
N GLN A 21 2.91 2.97 13.41
CA GLN A 21 1.46 2.97 13.62
C GLN A 21 0.89 4.39 13.58
N GLY A 22 -0.17 4.59 12.79
CA GLY A 22 -0.94 5.84 12.75
C GLY A 22 -1.59 6.08 11.40
N SER A 23 -2.09 7.30 11.22
CA SER A 23 -2.81 7.74 10.00
C SER A 23 -2.15 8.94 9.30
N GLY A 24 -1.12 9.53 9.90
CA GLY A 24 -0.38 10.64 9.32
C GLY A 24 0.51 10.25 8.13
N PRO A 25 1.18 11.22 7.50
CA PRO A 25 2.18 10.98 6.46
C PRO A 25 3.27 10.01 6.94
N GLY A 26 3.54 8.98 6.14
CA GLY A 26 4.52 7.94 6.46
C GLY A 26 4.13 6.97 7.56
N GLN A 27 2.97 7.15 8.21
CA GLN A 27 2.41 6.19 9.15
C GLN A 27 1.52 5.18 8.44
N LEU A 28 1.45 3.98 9.00
CA LEU A 28 0.70 2.86 8.47
C LEU A 28 -0.30 2.32 9.51
N ASN A 29 -1.49 1.95 9.06
CA ASN A 29 -2.45 1.24 9.91
C ASN A 29 -2.92 -0.06 9.26
N TYR A 30 -2.39 -1.16 9.79
CA TYR A 30 -2.67 -2.51 9.29
C TYR A 30 -2.35 -2.65 7.78
N PRO A 31 -1.09 -2.44 7.36
CA PRO A 31 -0.68 -2.70 5.99
C PRO A 31 -0.87 -4.18 5.65
N ALA A 32 -1.45 -4.47 4.48
CA ALA A 32 -1.83 -5.83 4.06
C ALA A 32 -1.23 -6.26 2.72
N GLY A 33 -1.33 -5.41 1.69
CA GLY A 33 -0.75 -5.66 0.37
C GLY A 33 0.41 -4.72 0.07
N ILE A 34 1.40 -5.19 -0.70
CA ILE A 34 2.53 -4.39 -1.18
C ILE A 34 2.83 -4.75 -2.64
N THR A 35 3.11 -3.74 -3.45
CA THR A 35 3.63 -3.92 -4.81
C THR A 35 4.62 -2.80 -5.13
N VAL A 36 5.47 -3.00 -6.13
CA VAL A 36 6.45 -2.01 -6.59
C VAL A 36 6.21 -1.75 -8.06
N ASP A 37 6.23 -0.48 -8.48
CA ASP A 37 6.13 -0.13 -9.90
C ASP A 37 7.50 -0.22 -10.60
N THR A 38 7.54 0.02 -11.91
CA THR A 38 8.79 -0.02 -12.69
C THR A 38 9.76 1.13 -12.38
N THR A 39 9.31 2.16 -11.65
CA THR A 39 10.14 3.31 -11.23
C THR A 39 10.78 3.08 -9.86
N GLY A 40 10.34 2.04 -9.13
CA GLY A 40 10.80 1.73 -7.78
C GLY A 40 9.94 2.34 -6.67
N LEU A 41 8.77 2.90 -7.00
CA LEU A 41 7.80 3.34 -5.99
C LEU A 41 7.10 2.13 -5.38
N VAL A 42 6.99 2.15 -4.06
CA VAL A 42 6.39 1.10 -3.24
C VAL A 42 4.97 1.52 -2.88
N PHE A 43 4.00 0.76 -3.35
CA PHE A 43 2.58 0.96 -3.04
C PHE A 43 2.18 -0.03 -1.95
N VAL A 44 1.44 0.44 -0.95
CA VAL A 44 1.01 -0.37 0.20
C VAL A 44 -0.44 -0.12 0.53
N SER A 45 -1.27 -1.17 0.51
CA SER A 45 -2.67 -1.06 0.94
C SER A 45 -2.78 -1.12 2.46
N GLU A 46 -3.57 -0.23 3.03
CA GLU A 46 -3.79 -0.11 4.47
C GLU A 46 -5.26 -0.35 4.82
N CYS A 47 -5.54 -1.42 5.56
CA CYS A 47 -6.92 -1.82 5.83
C CYS A 47 -7.65 -0.79 6.69
N ASN A 48 -7.01 -0.37 7.78
CA ASN A 48 -7.66 0.48 8.79
C ASN A 48 -7.64 1.96 8.41
N ASN A 49 -6.70 2.39 7.56
CA ASN A 49 -6.71 3.74 7.00
C ASN A 49 -7.51 3.82 5.69
N HIS A 50 -8.01 2.69 5.16
CA HIS A 50 -8.81 2.62 3.94
C HIS A 50 -8.16 3.32 2.74
N ARG A 51 -6.84 3.18 2.58
CA ARG A 51 -6.04 3.90 1.59
C ARG A 51 -4.93 3.03 1.01
N VAL A 52 -4.32 3.50 -0.07
CA VAL A 52 -3.05 3.02 -0.58
C VAL A 52 -2.01 4.12 -0.36
N SER A 53 -0.97 3.81 0.41
CA SER A 53 0.18 4.71 0.61
C SER A 53 1.31 4.40 -0.36
N ILE A 54 2.02 5.43 -0.78
CA ILE A 54 3.09 5.39 -1.76
C ILE A 54 4.38 5.88 -1.09
N PHE A 55 5.43 5.09 -1.23
CA PHE A 55 6.76 5.37 -0.71
C PHE A 55 7.80 5.25 -1.82
N THR A 56 8.93 5.91 -1.64
CA THR A 56 10.15 5.62 -2.39
C THR A 56 10.74 4.27 -1.98
N SER A 57 11.62 3.70 -2.79
CA SER A 57 12.38 2.48 -2.47
C SER A 57 13.25 2.58 -1.21
N ASP A 58 13.51 3.80 -0.75
CA ASP A 58 14.30 4.11 0.45
C ASP A 58 13.42 4.47 1.65
N GLY A 59 12.10 4.34 1.50
CA GLY A 59 11.14 4.44 2.59
C GLY A 59 10.63 5.85 2.89
N GLN A 60 10.98 6.84 2.07
CA GLN A 60 10.39 8.19 2.17
C GLN A 60 8.94 8.15 1.68
N TYR A 61 8.03 8.73 2.47
CA TYR A 61 6.63 8.88 2.09
C TYR A 61 6.48 9.86 0.93
N VAL A 62 5.72 9.46 -0.09
CA VAL A 62 5.47 10.27 -1.29
C VAL A 62 4.05 10.82 -1.24
N ASN A 63 3.04 9.95 -1.20
CA ASN A 63 1.64 10.33 -1.17
C ASN A 63 0.75 9.17 -0.72
N HIS A 64 -0.57 9.38 -0.63
CA HIS A 64 -1.56 8.31 -0.58
C HIS A 64 -2.78 8.70 -1.41
N PHE A 65 -3.62 7.72 -1.71
CA PHE A 65 -4.96 7.94 -2.25
C PHE A 65 -5.95 6.93 -1.66
N GLY A 66 -7.24 7.24 -1.78
CA GLY A 66 -8.28 6.50 -1.10
C GLY A 66 -8.82 7.21 0.14
N GLY A 67 -9.74 6.53 0.81
CA GLY A 67 -10.39 6.96 2.04
C GLY A 67 -11.59 6.06 2.28
N LYS A 68 -12.10 6.03 3.51
CA LYS A 68 -13.22 5.15 3.85
C LYS A 68 -14.47 5.48 3.02
N GLY A 69 -15.04 4.48 2.36
CA GLY A 69 -16.35 4.58 1.69
C GLY A 69 -16.45 3.68 0.47
N SER A 70 -17.42 3.95 -0.40
CA SER A 70 -17.75 3.13 -1.59
C SER A 70 -17.78 3.91 -2.90
N ASN A 71 -17.47 5.21 -2.87
CA ASN A 71 -17.35 6.03 -4.07
C ASN A 71 -16.13 5.64 -4.92
N LYS A 72 -16.00 6.24 -6.11
CA LYS A 72 -14.98 5.93 -7.13
C LYS A 72 -13.54 5.94 -6.60
N ASP A 73 -13.23 6.81 -5.65
CA ASP A 73 -11.87 6.99 -5.07
C ASP A 73 -11.80 6.64 -3.59
N GLN A 74 -12.71 5.77 -3.14
CA GLN A 74 -12.79 5.32 -1.76
C GLN A 74 -12.63 3.79 -1.67
N PHE A 75 -12.14 3.34 -0.53
CA PHE A 75 -11.99 1.93 -0.21
C PHE A 75 -12.70 1.58 1.09
N ASN A 76 -13.06 0.31 1.22
CA ASN A 76 -13.57 -0.26 2.44
C ASN A 76 -12.74 -1.50 2.80
N SER A 77 -11.64 -1.23 3.51
CA SER A 77 -10.71 -2.22 4.05
C SER A 77 -10.08 -3.12 2.99
N PRO A 78 -9.10 -2.61 2.21
CA PRO A 78 -8.42 -3.39 1.18
C PRO A 78 -7.48 -4.46 1.79
N TYR A 79 -8.07 -5.56 2.25
CA TYR A 79 -7.44 -6.61 3.07
C TYR A 79 -6.49 -7.56 2.35
N VAL A 80 -6.53 -7.64 1.02
CA VAL A 80 -5.94 -8.79 0.31
C VAL A 80 -4.64 -8.42 -0.38
N GLY A 81 -4.72 -7.68 -1.48
CA GLY A 81 -3.56 -7.47 -2.32
C GLY A 81 -3.79 -6.35 -3.32
N ILE A 82 -2.66 -5.84 -3.80
CA ILE A 82 -2.56 -4.85 -4.86
C ILE A 82 -1.49 -5.32 -5.84
N THR A 83 -1.66 -5.08 -7.12
CA THR A 83 -0.68 -5.50 -8.14
C THR A 83 -0.75 -4.64 -9.39
N PHE A 84 0.35 -4.56 -10.13
CA PHE A 84 0.40 -3.91 -11.42
C PHE A 84 0.23 -4.94 -12.56
N ASP A 85 -0.48 -4.56 -13.62
CA ASP A 85 -0.38 -5.29 -14.90
C ASP A 85 0.85 -4.84 -15.71
N LYS A 86 1.09 -5.51 -16.84
CA LYS A 86 2.18 -5.19 -17.78
C LYS A 86 2.08 -3.80 -18.42
N ASP A 87 0.89 -3.21 -18.40
CA ASP A 87 0.60 -1.90 -18.99
C ASP A 87 0.68 -0.78 -17.93
N GLY A 88 1.03 -1.12 -16.69
CA GLY A 88 1.22 -0.19 -15.58
C GLY A 88 -0.05 0.14 -14.80
N ARG A 89 -1.16 -0.59 -15.02
CA ARG A 89 -2.40 -0.36 -14.26
C ARG A 89 -2.34 -1.03 -12.90
N LEU A 90 -2.74 -0.29 -11.86
CA LEU A 90 -2.79 -0.79 -10.48
C LEU A 90 -4.16 -1.35 -10.17
N TYR A 91 -4.20 -2.62 -9.79
CA TYR A 91 -5.40 -3.31 -9.34
C TYR A 91 -5.43 -3.33 -7.82
N VAL A 92 -6.54 -2.89 -7.23
CA VAL A 92 -6.76 -2.85 -5.79
C VAL A 92 -8.02 -3.63 -5.42
N CYS A 93 -7.88 -4.64 -4.56
CA CYS A 93 -9.00 -5.40 -4.04
C CYS A 93 -9.72 -4.63 -2.92
N ASP A 94 -10.87 -4.05 -3.25
CA ASP A 94 -11.71 -3.27 -2.32
C ASP A 94 -12.73 -4.19 -1.63
N ASN A 95 -12.24 -4.94 -0.64
CA ASN A 95 -12.86 -6.16 -0.13
C ASN A 95 -14.31 -5.97 0.34
N LEU A 96 -14.58 -5.01 1.22
CA LEU A 96 -15.92 -4.85 1.78
C LEU A 96 -16.89 -4.10 0.83
N ASN A 97 -16.39 -3.62 -0.30
CA ASN A 97 -17.24 -3.13 -1.40
C ASN A 97 -17.43 -4.18 -2.51
N ASN A 98 -16.89 -5.39 -2.36
CA ASN A 98 -17.03 -6.51 -3.29
C ASN A 98 -16.61 -6.15 -4.74
N ARG A 99 -15.54 -5.38 -4.91
CA ARG A 99 -15.07 -4.92 -6.23
C ARG A 99 -13.55 -4.89 -6.34
N ILE A 100 -13.07 -4.82 -7.57
CA ILE A 100 -11.69 -4.46 -7.91
C ILE A 100 -11.71 -3.06 -8.49
N VAL A 101 -10.86 -2.17 -7.96
CA VAL A 101 -10.65 -0.82 -8.50
C VAL A 101 -9.36 -0.83 -9.30
N VAL A 102 -9.37 -0.18 -10.46
CA VAL A 102 -8.21 -0.11 -11.36
C VAL A 102 -7.83 1.35 -11.55
N TYR A 103 -6.54 1.65 -11.37
CA TYR A 103 -5.91 2.95 -11.59
C TYR A 103 -4.92 2.88 -12.74
#